data_AF-A0AAQ1GLA7-F1
#
_entry.id   AF-A0AAQ1GLA7-F1
#
_cell.length_a   1.000
_cell.length_b   1.000
_cell.length_c   1.000
_cell.angle_alpha   90.00
_cell.angle_beta   90.00
_cell.angle_gamma   90.00
#
_symmetry.space_group_name_H-M   'P 1'
#
loop_
_entity.id
_entity.type
_entity.pdbx_description
1 polymer ?
#
loop_
_entity_poly.entity_id
_entity_poly.type
_entity_poly.pdbx_seq_one_letter_code
_entity_poly.pdbx_strand_id
1 'polypeptide(L)'
;MVSDTGGDQSAETPFGKLSTNDSNVLLLDGKPVSPQIQGNNSLSFVAQVAMKNRRAVLVQDNGGTACPALYHWVILSEGSYTVGPEFGSCSDLPKVSTQSGKLIVTMPDFVGDAASEAEQKRVAKRTKKYVYDGKAMTDDGKQVHGD
;
A
#
# COMPACT_ATOMS: atom_id res chain seq x y z
N MET A 1 16.28 27.67 -14.26
CA MET A 1 15.10 26.98 -14.82
C MET A 1 14.32 26.45 -13.65
N VAL A 2 13.05 26.84 -13.58
CA VAL A 2 12.15 26.56 -12.44
C VAL A 2 11.79 25.08 -12.38
N SER A 3 11.72 24.53 -11.19
CA SER A 3 10.88 23.36 -10.89
C SER A 3 10.23 23.61 -9.53
N ASP A 4 9.30 24.56 -9.56
CA ASP A 4 8.11 24.52 -8.72
C ASP A 4 7.36 23.22 -9.05
N THR A 5 7.09 22.35 -8.08
CA THR A 5 5.83 21.59 -8.04
C THR A 5 5.62 21.02 -6.64
N GLY A 6 4.62 21.53 -5.93
CA GLY A 6 4.07 20.85 -4.77
C GLY A 6 3.44 19.52 -5.18
N GLY A 7 3.77 18.45 -4.45
CA GLY A 7 2.85 17.36 -4.16
C GLY A 7 2.15 16.63 -5.32
N ASP A 8 2.81 16.41 -6.46
CA ASP A 8 2.28 15.49 -7.47
C ASP A 8 2.55 14.04 -7.01
N GLN A 9 1.68 13.51 -6.14
CA GLN A 9 1.74 12.12 -5.65
C GLN A 9 1.47 11.18 -6.84
N SER A 10 2.52 10.77 -7.54
CA SER A 10 2.41 9.84 -8.65
C SER A 10 3.60 8.88 -8.71
N ALA A 11 3.36 7.67 -9.21
CA ALA A 11 4.36 6.64 -9.39
C ALA A 11 4.44 6.27 -10.88
N GLU A 12 5.53 6.69 -11.52
CA GLU A 12 5.82 6.30 -12.90
C GLU A 12 6.38 4.88 -12.96
N THR A 13 5.88 4.10 -13.91
CA THR A 13 6.35 2.73 -14.17
C THR A 13 6.48 2.48 -15.67
N PRO A 14 7.25 1.45 -16.09
CA PRO A 14 7.31 1.05 -17.49
C PRO A 14 5.96 0.60 -18.10
N PHE A 15 4.94 0.39 -17.27
CA PHE A 15 3.63 -0.14 -17.66
C PHE A 15 2.49 0.89 -17.50
N GLY A 16 2.83 2.15 -17.22
CA GLY A 16 1.87 3.23 -16.99
C GLY A 16 2.21 4.08 -15.76
N LYS A 17 1.55 5.23 -15.65
CA LYS A 17 1.67 6.17 -14.53
C LYS A 17 0.50 5.97 -13.57
N LEU A 18 0.81 5.68 -12.31
CA LEU A 18 -0.16 5.77 -11.22
C LEU A 18 -0.19 7.19 -10.66
N SER A 19 -1.39 7.70 -10.40
CA SER A 19 -1.60 9.05 -9.87
C SER A 19 -2.88 9.10 -9.06
N THR A 20 -3.08 10.18 -8.33
CA THR A 20 -4.29 10.41 -7.54
C THR A 20 -5.00 11.67 -8.05
N ASN A 21 -6.34 11.68 -8.08
CA ASN A 21 -7.12 12.87 -8.42
C ASN A 21 -7.58 13.67 -7.18
N ASP A 22 -8.28 14.78 -7.40
CA ASP A 22 -8.82 15.64 -6.33
C ASP A 22 -9.82 14.94 -5.40
N SER A 23 -10.37 13.80 -5.81
CA SER A 23 -11.26 12.96 -5.00
C SER A 23 -10.53 11.80 -4.31
N ASN A 24 -9.19 11.82 -4.27
CA ASN A 24 -8.34 10.78 -3.73
C ASN A 24 -8.50 9.40 -4.39
N VAL A 25 -8.99 9.35 -5.63
CA VAL A 25 -9.14 8.10 -6.37
C VAL A 25 -7.84 7.76 -7.09
N LEU A 26 -7.41 6.50 -7.00
CA LEU A 26 -6.25 6.00 -7.71
C LEU A 26 -6.55 5.86 -9.20
N LEU A 27 -5.68 6.45 -10.02
CA LEU A 27 -5.74 6.43 -11.47
C LEU A 27 -4.52 5.70 -12.05
N LEU A 28 -4.74 4.89 -13.08
CA LEU A 28 -3.72 4.37 -13.99
C LEU A 28 -3.89 5.06 -15.35
N ASP A 29 -2.86 5.78 -15.80
CA ASP A 29 -2.88 6.57 -17.05
C ASP A 29 -4.13 7.47 -17.17
N GLY A 30 -4.50 8.09 -16.04
CA GLY A 30 -5.66 8.99 -15.92
C GLY A 30 -7.02 8.30 -15.78
N LYS A 31 -7.06 6.96 -15.77
CA LYS A 31 -8.32 6.18 -15.62
C LYS A 31 -8.42 5.54 -14.23
N PRO A 32 -9.59 5.56 -13.57
CA PRO A 32 -9.77 4.85 -12.31
C PRO A 32 -9.43 3.36 -12.45
N VAL A 33 -8.71 2.83 -11.45
CA VAL A 33 -8.45 1.39 -11.36
C VAL A 33 -9.71 0.63 -10.94
N SER A 34 -9.76 -0.67 -11.25
CA SER A 34 -10.83 -1.58 -10.84
C SER A 34 -10.23 -2.81 -10.14
N PRO A 35 -10.69 -3.17 -8.92
CA PRO A 35 -11.59 -2.40 -8.04
C PRO A 35 -11.05 -0.99 -7.72
N GLN A 36 -11.98 -0.05 -7.48
CA GLN A 36 -11.62 1.33 -7.18
C GLN A 36 -10.91 1.41 -5.82
N ILE A 37 -9.76 2.09 -5.79
CA ILE A 37 -9.10 2.52 -4.56
C ILE A 37 -9.37 4.01 -4.40
N GLN A 38 -9.94 4.40 -3.26
CA GLN A 38 -10.16 5.79 -2.89
C GLN A 38 -9.60 6.01 -1.49
N GLY A 39 -8.65 6.94 -1.38
CA GLY A 39 -8.07 7.28 -0.09
C GLY A 39 -9.06 8.04 0.80
N ASN A 40 -9.02 7.77 2.09
CA ASN A 40 -9.83 8.44 3.09
C ASN A 40 -9.49 9.94 3.13
N ASN A 41 -8.22 10.27 3.39
CA ASN A 41 -7.71 11.65 3.35
C ASN A 41 -6.81 11.89 2.15
N SER A 42 -5.98 10.90 1.79
CA SER A 42 -5.08 10.95 0.63
C SER A 42 -4.53 9.56 0.31
N LEU A 43 -3.97 9.40 -0.89
CA LEU A 43 -3.18 8.23 -1.27
C LEU A 43 -1.71 8.60 -1.39
N SER A 44 -0.83 7.77 -0.83
CA SER A 44 0.63 7.90 -0.92
C SER A 44 1.24 6.71 -1.65
N PHE A 45 2.29 6.95 -2.44
CA PHE A 45 3.04 5.90 -3.13
C PHE A 45 4.29 5.56 -2.32
N VAL A 46 4.25 4.44 -1.58
CA VAL A 46 5.24 4.11 -0.56
C VAL A 46 6.46 3.40 -1.12
N ALA A 47 6.24 2.48 -2.06
CA ALA A 47 7.31 1.67 -2.62
C ALA A 47 6.99 1.22 -4.04
N GLN A 48 8.04 1.00 -4.82
CA GLN A 48 7.96 0.35 -6.12
C GLN A 48 8.95 -0.81 -6.18
N VAL A 49 8.48 -1.96 -6.63
CA VAL A 49 9.26 -3.19 -6.72
C VAL A 49 9.26 -3.70 -8.15
N ALA A 50 10.44 -3.71 -8.77
CA ALA A 50 10.64 -4.32 -10.08
C ALA A 50 10.54 -5.85 -9.96
N MET A 51 9.68 -6.44 -10.78
CA MET A 51 9.61 -7.88 -10.99
C MET A 51 9.87 -8.16 -12.48
N LYS A 52 10.18 -9.41 -12.84
CA LYS A 52 10.66 -9.78 -14.19
C LYS A 52 9.92 -9.07 -15.34
N ASN A 53 8.59 -9.18 -15.38
CA ASN A 53 7.74 -8.57 -16.41
C ASN A 53 6.61 -7.73 -15.80
N ARG A 54 6.78 -7.26 -14.56
CA ARG A 54 5.73 -6.58 -13.80
C ARG A 54 6.34 -5.53 -12.87
N ARG A 55 5.56 -4.53 -12.51
CA ARG A 55 5.91 -3.55 -11.47
C ARG A 55 4.88 -3.64 -10.38
N ALA A 56 5.31 -3.89 -9.14
CA ALA A 56 4.43 -3.77 -7.99
C ALA A 56 4.62 -2.41 -7.35
N VAL A 57 3.52 -1.73 -7.06
CA VAL A 57 3.51 -0.43 -6.36
C VAL A 57 2.69 -0.58 -5.09
N LEU A 58 3.30 -0.22 -3.96
CA LEU A 58 2.63 -0.18 -2.67
C LEU A 58 1.98 1.19 -2.52
N VAL A 59 0.66 1.22 -2.47
CA VAL A 59 -0.14 2.42 -2.25
C VAL A 59 -0.63 2.40 -0.81
N GLN A 60 -0.46 3.50 -0.10
CA GLN A 60 -0.98 3.70 1.25
C GLN A 60 -2.21 4.59 1.18
N ASP A 61 -3.31 4.11 1.73
CA ASP A 61 -4.47 4.90 2.08
C ASP A 61 -4.23 5.54 3.46
N ASN A 62 -4.18 6.88 3.47
CA ASN A 62 -3.98 7.67 4.66
C ASN A 62 -5.30 8.12 5.26
N GLY A 63 -5.44 7.91 6.56
CA GLY A 63 -6.59 8.35 7.32
C GLY A 63 -7.63 7.26 7.52
N GLY A 64 -8.74 7.65 8.14
CA GLY A 64 -9.74 6.75 8.67
C GLY A 64 -9.75 6.77 10.20
N THR A 65 -10.95 6.75 10.78
CA THR A 65 -11.14 6.74 12.24
C THR A 65 -10.74 5.40 12.87
N ALA A 66 -10.76 4.32 12.08
CA ALA A 66 -10.47 2.97 12.56
C ALA A 66 -8.99 2.55 12.41
N CYS A 67 -8.35 2.88 11.28
CA CYS A 67 -6.93 2.67 11.05
C CYS A 67 -6.35 3.92 10.36
N PRO A 68 -5.32 4.59 10.91
CA PRO A 68 -4.70 5.73 10.25
C PRO A 68 -3.93 5.41 8.96
N ALA A 69 -3.53 4.14 8.74
CA ALA A 69 -2.79 3.75 7.54
C ALA A 69 -3.15 2.32 7.10
N LEU A 70 -3.68 2.21 5.87
CA LEU A 70 -3.96 0.95 5.18
C LEU A 70 -3.22 0.92 3.84
N TYR A 71 -3.05 -0.27 3.28
CA TYR A 71 -2.18 -0.48 2.14
C TYR A 71 -2.81 -1.38 1.10
N HIS A 72 -2.46 -1.12 -0.15
CA HIS A 72 -2.90 -1.86 -1.32
C HIS A 72 -1.69 -2.13 -2.22
N TRP A 73 -1.60 -3.34 -2.77
CA TRP A 73 -0.65 -3.63 -3.84
C TRP A 73 -1.31 -3.38 -5.19
N VAL A 74 -0.65 -2.61 -6.04
CA VAL A 74 -1.05 -2.42 -7.43
C VAL A 74 0.03 -3.03 -8.32
N ILE A 75 -0.31 -4.14 -8.97
CA ILE A 75 0.61 -4.86 -9.85
C ILE A 75 0.31 -4.45 -11.29
N LEU A 76 1.26 -3.80 -11.93
CA LEU A 76 1.19 -3.39 -13.33
C LEU A 76 2.00 -4.33 -14.20
N SER A 77 1.47 -4.61 -15.38
CA SER A 77 2.12 -5.40 -16.42
C SER A 77 1.69 -4.89 -17.79
N GLU A 78 2.28 -5.43 -18.85
CA GLU A 78 1.94 -5.02 -20.21
C GLU A 78 0.43 -5.18 -20.48
N GLY A 79 -0.25 -4.05 -20.74
CA GLY A 79 -1.68 -3.99 -21.07
C GLY A 79 -2.64 -4.40 -19.95
N SER A 80 -2.18 -4.67 -18.73
CA SER A 80 -3.02 -5.17 -17.64
C SER A 80 -2.50 -4.80 -16.26
N TYR A 81 -3.42 -4.72 -15.31
CA TYR A 81 -3.09 -4.48 -13.91
C TYR A 81 -3.92 -5.38 -13.00
N THR A 82 -3.48 -5.50 -11.75
CA THR A 82 -4.20 -6.20 -10.69
C THR A 82 -4.08 -5.39 -9.42
N VAL A 83 -5.24 -5.12 -8.81
CA VAL A 83 -5.32 -4.51 -7.48
C VAL A 83 -5.45 -5.64 -6.46
N GLY A 84 -4.53 -5.69 -5.51
CA GLY A 84 -4.56 -6.59 -4.37
C GLY A 84 -5.58 -6.14 -3.32
N PRO A 85 -5.95 -7.02 -2.38
CA PRO A 85 -6.82 -6.65 -1.28
C PRO A 85 -6.15 -5.62 -0.36
N GLU A 86 -6.97 -4.91 0.40
CA GLU A 86 -6.52 -4.06 1.48
C GLU A 86 -5.81 -4.87 2.58
N PHE A 87 -4.75 -4.30 3.13
CA PHE A 87 -4.05 -4.88 4.29
C PHE A 87 -3.36 -3.78 5.10
N GLY A 88 -2.99 -4.10 6.34
CA GLY A 88 -2.22 -3.21 7.18
C GLY A 88 -2.45 -3.48 8.66
N SER A 89 -1.51 -3.05 9.48
CA SER A 89 -1.62 -3.11 10.93
C SER A 89 -2.11 -1.80 11.55
N CYS A 90 -2.61 -0.85 10.74
CA CYS A 90 -2.77 0.57 11.07
C CYS A 90 -1.45 1.36 11.29
N SER A 91 -0.26 0.75 11.16
CA SER A 91 1.02 1.48 11.28
C SER A 91 1.39 2.21 9.99
N ASP A 92 2.07 3.34 10.10
CA ASP A 92 2.61 4.14 9.00
C ASP A 92 4.10 3.85 8.70
N LEU A 93 4.68 2.80 9.31
CA LEU A 93 6.08 2.41 9.16
C LEU A 93 6.25 1.06 8.42
N PRO A 94 5.86 0.97 7.14
CA PRO A 94 6.01 -0.25 6.36
C PRO A 94 7.47 -0.47 5.96
N LYS A 95 7.92 -1.71 6.07
CA LYS A 95 9.17 -2.19 5.47
C LYS A 95 8.88 -3.16 4.37
N VAL A 96 9.18 -2.76 3.15
CA VAL A 96 8.98 -3.58 1.95
C VAL A 96 10.25 -4.37 1.64
N SER A 97 10.07 -5.66 1.37
CA SER A 97 11.13 -6.55 0.91
C SER A 97 10.57 -7.55 -0.09
N THR A 98 11.45 -8.22 -0.83
CA THR A 98 11.09 -9.25 -1.79
C THR A 98 11.84 -10.53 -1.50
N GLN A 99 11.14 -11.67 -1.54
CA GLN A 99 11.76 -12.97 -1.36
C GLN A 99 11.14 -13.98 -2.31
N SER A 100 11.97 -14.61 -3.15
CA SER A 100 11.55 -15.65 -4.11
C SER A 100 10.36 -15.24 -4.98
N GLY A 101 10.31 -13.97 -5.41
CA GLY A 101 9.23 -13.42 -6.23
C GLY A 101 7.95 -13.07 -5.47
N LYS A 102 7.93 -13.18 -4.13
CA LYS A 102 6.84 -12.70 -3.28
C LYS A 102 7.16 -11.31 -2.74
N LEU A 103 6.14 -10.47 -2.61
CA LEU A 103 6.25 -9.17 -1.96
C LEU A 103 5.97 -9.35 -0.48
N ILE A 104 6.86 -8.86 0.37
CA ILE A 104 6.76 -8.98 1.82
C ILE A 104 6.73 -7.57 2.40
N VAL A 105 5.69 -7.28 3.18
CA VAL A 105 5.59 -6.04 3.95
C VAL A 105 5.63 -6.41 5.43
N THR A 106 6.59 -5.86 6.16
CA THR A 106 6.64 -5.98 7.62
C THR A 106 6.34 -4.65 8.27
N MET A 107 5.55 -4.68 9.33
CA MET A 107 5.04 -3.48 9.98
C MET A 107 5.00 -3.68 11.49
N PRO A 108 5.32 -2.66 12.30
CA PRO A 108 4.98 -2.68 13.71
C PRO A 108 3.47 -2.90 13.87
N ASP A 109 3.08 -3.67 14.87
CA ASP A 109 1.69 -3.72 15.28
C ASP A 109 1.30 -2.36 15.89
N PHE A 110 0.05 -1.94 15.71
CA PHE A 110 -0.44 -0.66 16.18
C PHE A 110 -1.59 -0.88 17.17
N VAL A 111 -1.64 -0.03 18.19
CA VAL A 111 -2.79 0.08 19.09
C VAL A 111 -3.10 1.57 19.20
N GLY A 112 -4.38 1.92 19.06
CA GLY A 112 -4.80 3.32 18.98
C GLY A 112 -4.39 4.16 20.19
N ASP A 113 -4.43 5.48 20.02
CA ASP A 113 -3.93 6.46 20.99
C ASP A 113 -4.61 6.41 22.37
N ALA A 114 -5.76 5.74 22.46
CA ALA A 114 -6.45 5.48 23.72
C ALA A 114 -5.70 4.48 24.64
N ALA A 115 -4.78 3.67 24.11
CA ALA A 115 -3.97 2.74 24.89
C ALA A 115 -2.81 3.45 25.60
N SER A 116 -2.37 2.91 26.74
CA SER A 116 -1.23 3.46 27.47
C SER A 116 0.08 3.41 26.68
N GLU A 117 1.01 4.34 26.89
CA GLU A 117 2.32 4.33 26.22
C GLU A 117 3.09 3.01 26.40
N ALA A 118 2.96 2.37 27.57
CA ALA A 118 3.60 1.09 27.84
C ALA A 118 3.02 -0.03 26.98
N GLU A 119 1.72 0.01 26.70
CA GLU A 119 1.03 -0.91 25.81
C GLU A 119 1.37 -0.64 24.35
N GLN A 120 1.35 0.63 23.93
CA GLN A 120 1.82 1.06 22.61
C GLN A 120 3.25 0.57 22.34
N LYS A 121 4.18 0.76 23.28
CA LYS A 121 5.56 0.26 23.17
C LYS A 121 5.67 -1.27 23.16
N ARG A 122 4.77 -1.99 23.83
CA ARG A 122 4.74 -3.46 23.82
C ARG A 122 4.22 -3.98 22.48
N VAL A 123 3.19 -3.36 21.93
CA VAL A 123 2.57 -3.73 20.66
C VAL A 123 3.49 -3.36 19.49
N ALA A 124 4.11 -2.18 19.50
CA ALA A 124 5.07 -1.77 18.46
C ALA A 124 6.32 -2.69 18.35
N LYS A 125 6.64 -3.47 19.39
CA LYS A 125 7.69 -4.50 19.32
C LYS A 125 7.26 -5.75 18.55
N ARG A 126 5.96 -6.01 18.44
CA ARG A 126 5.41 -7.08 17.62
C ARG A 126 5.41 -6.61 16.18
N THR A 127 6.03 -7.38 15.30
CA THR A 127 6.06 -7.07 13.87
C THR A 127 5.11 -8.01 13.16
N LYS A 128 4.11 -7.45 12.47
CA LYS A 128 3.25 -8.21 11.55
C LYS A 128 3.94 -8.35 10.21
N LYS A 129 3.71 -9.49 9.56
CA LYS A 129 4.30 -9.82 8.25
C LYS A 129 3.20 -10.16 7.28
N TYR A 130 3.06 -9.32 6.27
CA TYR A 130 2.15 -9.49 5.16
C TYR A 130 2.91 -10.01 3.95
N VAL A 131 2.43 -11.09 3.33
CA VAL A 131 3.04 -11.69 2.15
C VAL A 131 2.03 -11.75 1.02
N TYR A 132 2.38 -11.12 -0.10
CA TYR A 132 1.62 -11.17 -1.35
C TYR A 132 2.33 -12.05 -2.37
N ASP A 133 1.62 -13.06 -2.87
CA ASP A 133 2.13 -14.01 -3.87
C ASP A 133 1.74 -13.67 -5.32
N GLY A 134 1.06 -12.54 -5.53
CA GLY A 134 0.52 -12.15 -6.83
C GLY A 134 -0.98 -12.41 -7.00
N LYS A 135 -1.61 -13.13 -6.05
CA LYS A 135 -3.05 -13.42 -6.06
C LYS A 135 -3.69 -13.20 -4.69
N ALA A 136 -3.04 -13.64 -3.62
CA ALA A 136 -3.56 -13.56 -2.27
C ALA A 136 -2.57 -12.85 -1.34
N MET A 137 -3.14 -12.14 -0.37
CA MET A 137 -2.40 -11.60 0.76
C MET A 137 -2.53 -12.55 1.94
N THR A 138 -1.44 -12.77 2.66
CA THR A 138 -1.44 -13.52 3.92
C THR A 138 -0.83 -12.66 5.03
N ASP A 139 -1.48 -12.60 6.19
CA ASP A 139 -1.00 -12.00 7.44
C ASP A 139 -0.53 -13.10 8.37
N ASP A 140 0.78 -13.17 8.62
CA ASP A 140 1.43 -14.18 9.47
C ASP A 140 1.00 -15.63 9.12
N GLY A 141 0.75 -15.88 7.83
CA GLY A 141 0.32 -17.17 7.30
C GLY A 141 -1.20 -17.40 7.25
N LYS A 142 -2.03 -16.50 7.77
CA LYS A 142 -3.49 -16.52 7.59
C LYS A 142 -3.89 -15.71 6.37
N GLN A 143 -4.74 -16.26 5.50
CA GLN A 143 -5.20 -15.55 4.31
C GLN A 143 -6.05 -14.34 4.70
N VAL A 144 -5.72 -13.17 4.16
CA VAL A 144 -6.55 -11.97 4.22
C VAL A 144 -7.57 -12.11 3.11
N HIS A 145 -8.82 -12.38 3.45
CA HIS A 145 -9.93 -12.29 2.51
C HIS A 145 -10.40 -10.84 2.50
N GLY A 146 -10.41 -10.21 1.33
CA GLY A 146 -11.23 -9.03 1.10
C GLY A 146 -12.67 -9.52 0.95
N ASP A 147 -13.52 -9.16 1.91
CA ASP A 147 -14.98 -9.33 1.83
C ASP A 147 -15.57 -8.49 0.70
#